data_AF-E4YMV3-F1
#
_entry.id   AF-E4YMV3-F1
#
_cell.length_a   1.000
_cell.length_b   1.000
_cell.length_c   1.000
_cell.angle_alpha   90.00
_cell.angle_beta   90.00
_cell.angle_gamma   90.00
#
_symmetry.space_group_name_H-M   'P 1'
#
loop_
_entity.id
_entity.type
_entity.pdbx_description
1 polymer ?
#
loop_
_entity_poly.entity_id
_entity_poly.type
_entity_poly.pdbx_seq_one_letter_code
_entity_poly.pdbx_strand_id
1 'polypeptide(L)'
;MNTPQFTQLNGYSNLFWGWRGEDDDMFNIIRFANMKILRPPPTTARFEMVKHDHESSNKPNPKRFSLLKNSLSRMPEDELNSLEYTVKAIHKLPTHTMIDVDLGNDGRPKAKITVQQLRPQT
;
A
#
# COMPACT_ATOMS: atom_id res chain seq x y z
N MET A 1 -4.68 -3.88 -11.83
CA MET A 1 -4.69 -5.16 -11.09
C MET A 1 -6.13 -5.45 -10.69
N ASN A 2 -6.67 -6.61 -11.03
CA ASN A 2 -8.02 -7.01 -10.59
C ASN A 2 -7.95 -7.76 -9.24
N THR A 3 -9.10 -8.00 -8.59
CA THR A 3 -9.14 -8.65 -7.26
C THR A 3 -8.45 -10.01 -7.23
N PRO A 4 -8.68 -10.95 -8.17
CA PRO A 4 -7.97 -12.23 -8.19
C PRO A 4 -6.45 -12.09 -8.28
N GLN A 5 -5.95 -11.18 -9.14
CA GLN A 5 -4.52 -10.91 -9.25
C GLN A 5 -3.96 -10.35 -7.94
N PHE A 6 -4.66 -9.39 -7.34
CA PHE A 6 -4.25 -8.77 -6.09
C PHE A 6 -4.13 -9.80 -4.97
N THR A 7 -5.16 -10.64 -4.78
CA THR A 7 -5.18 -11.68 -3.76
C THR A 7 -4.12 -12.76 -4.03
N GLN A 8 -3.90 -13.14 -5.29
CA GLN A 8 -2.87 -14.12 -5.65
C GLN A 8 -1.46 -13.65 -5.30
N LEU A 9 -1.20 -12.34 -5.41
CA LEU A 9 0.09 -11.73 -5.07
C LEU A 9 0.21 -11.37 -3.58
N ASN A 10 -0.77 -11.71 -2.76
CA ASN A 10 -0.87 -11.28 -1.37
C ASN A 10 -0.91 -9.74 -1.21
N GLY A 11 -1.22 -8.93 -2.23
CA GLY A 11 -1.25 -7.46 -2.08
C GLY A 11 0.14 -6.80 -2.01
N TYR A 12 0.23 -5.65 -1.33
CA TYR A 12 1.45 -4.81 -1.21
C TYR A 12 2.07 -4.86 0.19
N SER A 13 3.40 -4.68 0.27
CA SER A 13 4.19 -4.80 1.49
C SER A 13 3.85 -3.72 2.49
N ASN A 14 3.70 -4.10 3.76
CA ASN A 14 3.40 -3.16 4.86
C ASN A 14 4.67 -2.54 5.48
N LEU A 15 5.85 -2.85 4.95
CA LEU A 15 7.14 -2.51 5.56
C LEU A 15 7.84 -1.28 4.96
N PHE A 16 7.30 -0.71 3.87
CA PHE A 16 7.89 0.46 3.21
C PHE A 16 7.41 1.77 3.83
N TRP A 17 7.97 2.12 4.99
CA TRP A 17 7.77 3.41 5.65
C TRP A 17 8.81 4.43 5.20
N GLY A 18 8.37 5.46 4.47
CA GLY A 18 9.23 6.49 3.90
C GLY A 18 9.31 6.40 2.37
N TRP A 19 10.24 7.15 1.77
CA TRP A 19 10.26 7.33 0.33
C TRP A 19 10.95 6.19 -0.43
N ARG A 20 10.21 5.65 -1.41
CA ARG A 20 10.60 4.76 -2.52
C ARG A 20 10.86 3.30 -2.14
N GLY A 21 10.51 2.40 -3.06
CA GLY A 21 10.89 0.99 -3.06
C GLY A 21 9.70 0.01 -3.06
N GLU A 22 8.51 0.44 -2.64
CA GLU A 22 7.34 -0.44 -2.58
C GLU A 22 6.85 -0.88 -3.97
N ASP A 23 6.74 0.04 -4.95
CA ASP A 23 6.45 -0.29 -6.34
C ASP A 23 7.47 -1.28 -6.95
N ASP A 24 8.76 -1.14 -6.62
CA ASP A 24 9.85 -2.02 -7.06
C ASP A 24 9.69 -3.43 -6.44
N ASP A 25 9.22 -3.52 -5.19
CA ASP A 25 8.95 -4.77 -4.46
C ASP A 25 7.77 -5.52 -5.10
N MET A 26 6.67 -4.82 -5.36
CA MET A 26 5.53 -5.36 -6.09
C MET A 26 5.91 -5.81 -7.52
N PHE A 27 6.78 -5.07 -8.21
CA PHE A 27 7.29 -5.50 -9.51
C PHE A 27 8.03 -6.85 -9.43
N ASN A 28 8.86 -7.06 -8.40
CA ASN A 28 9.56 -8.33 -8.19
C ASN A 28 8.56 -9.49 -7.96
N ILE A 29 7.53 -9.25 -7.14
CA ILE A 29 6.48 -10.23 -6.83
C ILE A 29 5.67 -10.58 -8.09
N ILE A 30 5.24 -9.59 -8.88
CA ILE A 30 4.56 -9.78 -10.17
C ILE A 30 5.40 -10.65 -11.12
N ARG A 31 6.70 -10.35 -11.22
CA ARG A 31 7.63 -11.10 -12.08
C ARG A 31 7.80 -12.53 -11.62
N PHE A 32 7.92 -12.76 -10.31
CA PHE A 32 8.01 -14.10 -9.73
C PHE A 32 6.75 -14.92 -9.96
N ALA A 33 5.57 -14.31 -9.85
CA ALA A 33 4.28 -14.94 -10.17
C ALA A 33 4.05 -15.16 -11.68
N ASN A 34 5.06 -14.91 -12.52
CA ASN A 34 5.01 -15.03 -13.98
C ASN A 34 3.86 -14.21 -14.63
N MET A 35 3.46 -13.12 -13.98
CA MET A 35 2.46 -12.19 -14.51
C MET A 35 3.12 -11.15 -15.43
N LYS A 36 2.37 -10.67 -16.41
CA LYS A 36 2.84 -9.65 -17.37
C LYS A 36 2.23 -8.29 -17.05
N ILE A 37 3.08 -7.26 -17.06
CA ILE A 37 2.65 -5.87 -16.94
C ILE A 37 2.20 -5.38 -18.31
N LEU A 38 0.93 -5.02 -18.41
CA LEU A 38 0.37 -4.39 -19.60
C LEU A 38 0.59 -2.88 -19.51
N ARG A 39 1.17 -2.29 -20.56
CA ARG A 39 1.35 -0.84 -20.69
C ARG A 39 0.65 -0.36 -21.96
N PRO A 40 -0.30 0.57 -21.86
CA PRO A 40 -0.90 1.21 -23.04
C PRO A 40 0.14 2.02 -23.83
N PRO A 41 -0.13 2.33 -25.11
CA PRO A 41 0.78 3.12 -25.93
C PRO A 41 1.09 4.49 -25.31
N PRO A 42 2.36 4.95 -25.37
CA PRO A 42 2.77 6.22 -24.77
C PRO A 42 2.13 7.45 -25.44
N THR A 43 1.60 7.28 -26.65
CA THR A 43 0.91 8.33 -27.40
C THR A 43 -0.48 8.65 -26.83
N THR A 44 -1.11 7.72 -26.10
CA THR A 44 -2.45 7.90 -25.51
C THR A 44 -2.42 7.92 -23.98
N ALA A 45 -1.45 7.28 -23.34
CA ALA A 45 -1.33 7.18 -21.88
C ALA A 45 -0.33 8.19 -21.30
N ARG A 46 -0.58 9.49 -21.51
CA ARG A 46 0.20 10.57 -20.92
C ARG A 46 -0.46 11.05 -19.62
N PHE A 47 0.35 11.33 -18.61
CA PHE A 47 -0.08 11.85 -17.32
C PHE A 47 0.70 13.11 -17.00
N GLU A 48 0.06 14.06 -16.32
CA GLU A 48 0.70 15.27 -15.81
C GLU A 48 0.63 15.28 -14.29
N MET A 49 1.77 15.56 -13.67
CA MET A 49 1.87 15.68 -12.22
C MET A 49 1.44 17.08 -11.80
N VAL A 50 0.47 17.17 -10.88
CA VAL A 50 0.19 18.44 -10.21
C VAL A 50 1.45 18.88 -9.48
N LYS A 51 1.92 20.09 -9.78
CA LYS A 51 3.18 20.62 -9.24
C LYS A 51 3.12 20.66 -7.71
N HIS A 52 4.13 20.09 -7.09
CA HIS A 52 4.33 20.09 -5.64
C HIS A 52 5.83 20.17 -5.34
N ASP A 53 6.17 20.77 -4.21
CA ASP A 53 7.55 20.76 -3.72
C ASP A 53 7.88 19.40 -3.11
N HIS A 54 9.16 19.05 -3.10
CA HIS A 54 9.59 17.85 -2.41
C HIS A 54 9.35 18.00 -0.90
N GLU A 55 8.40 17.23 -0.36
CA GLU A 55 8.10 17.26 1.07
C GLU A 55 9.30 16.74 1.89
N SER A 56 9.72 17.53 2.88
CA SER A 56 10.84 17.19 3.77
C SER A 56 10.57 15.97 4.66
N SER A 57 9.30 15.62 4.85
CA SER A 57 8.83 14.41 5.55
C SER A 57 9.09 13.12 4.76
N ASN A 58 9.29 13.19 3.44
CA ASN A 58 9.51 12.02 2.58
C ASN A 58 10.97 11.56 2.62
N LYS A 59 11.47 11.27 3.82
CA LYS A 59 12.82 10.73 4.00
C LYS A 59 12.90 9.34 3.36
N PRO A 60 13.99 9.02 2.64
CA PRO A 60 14.22 7.67 2.13
C PRO A 60 14.10 6.62 3.24
N ASN A 61 13.42 5.50 2.96
CA ASN A 61 13.45 4.37 3.88
C ASN A 61 14.88 3.79 3.92
N PRO A 62 15.59 3.83 5.07
CA PRO A 62 16.97 3.35 5.17
C PRO A 62 17.08 1.83 4.92
N LYS A 63 15.98 1.08 5.14
CA LYS A 63 15.93 -0.37 4.95
C LYS A 63 15.54 -0.79 3.52
N ARG A 64 15.19 0.14 2.62
CA ARG A 64 14.61 -0.17 1.30
C ARG A 64 15.38 -1.21 0.49
N PHE A 65 16.72 -1.15 0.48
CA PHE A 65 17.53 -2.11 -0.28
C PHE A 65 17.50 -3.51 0.32
N SER A 66 17.48 -3.59 1.66
CA SER A 66 17.32 -4.87 2.36
C SER A 66 15.93 -5.47 2.18
N LEU A 67 14.88 -4.62 2.16
CA LEU A 67 13.51 -5.06 1.90
C LEU A 67 13.37 -5.61 0.47
N LEU A 68 13.89 -4.88 -0.52
CA LEU A 68 13.90 -5.28 -1.93
C LEU A 68 14.69 -6.55 -2.22
N LYS A 69 15.83 -6.75 -1.54
CA LYS A 69 16.61 -8.00 -1.70
C LYS A 69 15.83 -9.22 -1.20
N ASN A 70 14.89 -9.01 -0.27
CA ASN A 70 14.15 -10.06 0.42
C ASN A 70 12.65 -10.07 0.06
N SER A 71 12.23 -9.51 -1.07
CA SER A 71 10.80 -9.45 -1.46
C SER A 71 10.11 -10.81 -1.34
N LEU A 72 10.68 -11.83 -2.00
CA LEU A 72 10.07 -13.15 -2.11
C LEU A 72 10.08 -13.96 -0.81
N SER A 73 11.09 -13.78 0.03
CA SER A 73 11.16 -14.46 1.32
C SER A 73 10.25 -13.82 2.37
N ARG A 74 9.92 -12.53 2.23
CA ARG A 74 8.98 -11.82 3.11
C ARG A 74 7.51 -12.04 2.72
N MET A 75 7.22 -12.20 1.43
CA MET A 75 5.86 -12.30 0.89
C MET A 75 4.90 -13.24 1.66
N PRO A 76 5.31 -14.38 2.24
CA PRO A 76 4.39 -15.21 3.03
C PRO A 76 3.97 -14.62 4.39
N GLU A 77 4.78 -13.74 4.97
CA GLU A 77 4.63 -13.19 6.34
C GLU A 77 4.32 -11.69 6.38
N ASP A 78 4.54 -11.00 5.26
CA ASP A 78 4.24 -9.59 5.01
C ASP A 78 3.16 -9.50 3.92
N GLU A 79 2.69 -8.30 3.61
CA GLU A 79 1.61 -7.99 2.65
C GLU A 79 0.17 -8.09 3.24
N LEU A 80 -0.87 -8.32 2.43
CA LEU A 80 -2.30 -8.25 2.78
C LEU A 80 -2.69 -9.14 3.96
N ASN A 81 -2.10 -10.32 4.08
CA ASN A 81 -2.35 -11.24 5.20
C ASN A 81 -1.85 -10.72 6.56
N SER A 82 -0.93 -9.75 6.56
CA SER A 82 -0.34 -9.14 7.76
C SER A 82 -0.82 -7.71 8.01
N LEU A 83 -1.73 -7.19 7.16
CA LEU A 83 -2.19 -5.82 7.22
C LEU A 83 -2.99 -5.56 8.51
N GLU A 84 -2.46 -4.68 9.36
CA GLU A 84 -3.14 -4.21 10.56
C GLU A 84 -3.42 -2.71 10.49
N TYR A 85 -4.68 -2.34 10.73
CA TYR A 85 -5.12 -0.94 10.77
C TYR A 85 -6.41 -0.81 11.59
N THR A 86 -6.70 0.40 12.05
CA THR A 86 -7.98 0.75 12.67
C THR A 86 -8.65 1.87 11.90
N VAL A 87 -9.88 1.65 11.44
CA VAL A 87 -10.70 2.72 10.85
C VAL A 87 -11.16 3.67 11.96
N LYS A 88 -10.76 4.93 11.88
CA LYS A 88 -11.18 5.99 12.80
C LYS A 88 -12.50 6.62 12.39
N ALA A 89 -12.68 6.87 11.10
CA ALA A 89 -13.88 7.48 10.55
C ALA A 89 -14.10 7.10 9.09
N ILE A 90 -15.36 7.16 8.66
CA ILE A 90 -15.77 7.00 7.27
C ILE A 90 -16.68 8.17 6.91
N HIS A 91 -16.24 8.98 5.95
CA HIS A 91 -16.98 10.14 5.48
C HIS A 91 -17.46 9.89 4.05
N LYS A 92 -18.77 9.72 3.87
CA LYS A 92 -19.40 9.61 2.55
C LYS A 92 -19.67 11.01 2.01
N LEU A 93 -18.86 11.44 1.04
CA LEU A 93 -18.98 12.73 0.39
C LEU A 93 -19.63 12.56 -0.99
N PRO A 94 -20.18 13.63 -1.60
CA PRO A 94 -20.86 13.51 -2.90
C PRO A 94 -19.98 12.94 -4.03
N THR A 95 -18.67 13.15 -3.99
CA THR A 95 -17.74 12.75 -5.06
C THR A 95 -16.84 11.56 -4.70
N HIS A 96 -16.66 11.26 -3.41
CA HIS A 96 -15.77 10.20 -2.94
C HIS A 96 -16.11 9.77 -1.51
N THR A 97 -15.54 8.66 -1.07
CA THR A 97 -15.56 8.26 0.34
C THR A 97 -14.15 8.46 0.91
N MET A 98 -14.03 9.24 1.98
CA MET A 98 -12.80 9.35 2.74
C MET A 98 -12.84 8.36 3.90
N ILE A 99 -11.77 7.57 4.05
CA ILE A 99 -11.63 6.59 5.11
C ILE A 99 -10.38 6.97 5.90
N ASP A 100 -10.60 7.46 7.12
CA ASP A 100 -9.50 7.83 8.01
C ASP A 100 -9.03 6.58 8.75
N VAL A 101 -7.77 6.24 8.55
CA VAL A 101 -7.17 5.01 9.08
C VAL A 101 -5.97 5.33 9.97
N ASP A 102 -5.90 4.62 11.10
CA ASP A 102 -4.72 4.56 11.95
C ASP A 102 -3.96 3.28 11.60
N LEU A 103 -2.76 3.46 11.04
CA LEU A 103 -1.87 2.38 10.60
C LEU A 103 -0.85 1.99 11.69
N GLY A 104 -1.03 2.50 12.92
CA GLY A 104 -0.06 2.33 14.00
C GLY A 104 1.14 3.29 13.91
N ASN A 105 2.16 3.04 14.72
CA ASN A 105 3.41 3.78 14.66
C ASN A 105 4.40 2.97 13.83
N ASP A 106 5.11 3.60 12.89
CA ASP A 106 6.32 3.08 12.23
C ASP A 106 6.27 1.62 11.70
N GLY A 107 5.10 1.15 11.28
CA GLY A 107 4.91 -0.23 10.80
C GLY A 107 4.87 -1.28 11.90
N ARG A 108 4.71 -0.87 13.16
CA ARG A 108 4.49 -1.77 14.28
C ARG A 108 2.99 -1.87 14.56
N PRO A 109 2.42 -3.07 14.54
CA PRO A 109 1.05 -3.26 14.93
C PRO A 109 0.84 -2.81 16.39
N LYS A 110 -0.16 -1.97 16.64
CA LYS A 110 -0.72 -1.80 18.00
C LYS A 110 -1.74 -2.90 18.22
N ALA A 111 -1.74 -3.44 19.44
CA ALA A 111 -2.63 -4.51 19.90
C ALA A 111 -4.06 -4.39 19.35
N LYS A 112 -4.57 -5.52 18.82
CA LYS A 112 -5.93 -5.71 18.28
C LYS A 112 -6.98 -4.95 19.12
N ILE A 113 -7.52 -3.85 18.58
CA ILE A 113 -8.73 -3.24 19.12
C ILE A 113 -9.90 -3.77 18.31
N THR A 114 -10.73 -4.59 18.95
CA THR A 114 -11.98 -5.09 18.37
C THR A 114 -12.93 -3.91 18.16
N VAL A 115 -13.42 -3.74 16.93
CA VAL A 115 -14.42 -2.73 16.59
C VAL A 115 -15.74 -3.07 17.28
N GLN A 116 -15.99 -2.46 18.43
CA GLN A 116 -17.35 -2.19 18.86
C GLN A 116 -17.62 -0.69 18.68
N GLN A 117 -18.76 -0.41 18.04
CA GLN A 117 -19.43 0.89 17.94
C GLN A 117 -18.85 1.92 16.96
N LEU A 118 -19.24 1.80 15.69
CA LEU A 118 -19.73 2.97 14.95
C LEU A 118 -21.08 2.60 14.34
N ARG A 119 -22.15 2.76 15.13
CA ARG A 119 -23.50 2.88 14.56
C ARG A 119 -23.63 4.29 13.98
N PRO A 120 -24.31 4.46 12.83
CA PRO A 120 -24.62 5.79 12.32
C PRO A 120 -25.50 6.52 13.34
N GLN A 121 -25.07 7.72 13.75
CA GLN A 121 -25.98 8.66 14.37
C GLN A 121 -26.88 9.19 13.25
N THR A 122 -28.19 9.02 13.44
CA THR A 122 -29.27 9.54 12.61
C THR A 122 -29.22 11.06 12.49
#